data_AF-A0A2W5Z2E6-F1
#
_entry.id   AF-A0A2W5Z2E6-F1
#
_cell.length_a   1.000
_cell.length_b   1.000
_cell.length_c   1.000
_cell.angle_alpha   90.00
_cell.angle_beta   90.00
_cell.angle_gamma   90.00
#
_symmetry.space_group_name_H-M   'P 1'
#
loop_
_entity.id
_entity.type
_entity.pdbx_description
1 polymer ?
#
loop_
_entity_poly.entity_id
_entity_poly.type
_entity_poly.pdbx_seq_one_letter_code
_entity_poly.pdbx_strand_id
1 'polypeptide(L)' 'MRETVTISLPKEMRRQLTKAAKADGTTQSEFVRRAVKTQLFRSALRAAYVDLVPKARALGIYTDEDVFKNVS' A
#
# COMPACT_ATOMS: atom_id res chain seq x y z
N MET A 1 1.08 -20.47 -7.34
CA MET A 1 1.51 -21.25 -6.15
C MET A 1 1.39 -20.37 -4.92
N ARG A 2 1.15 -20.95 -3.73
CA ARG A 2 1.14 -20.20 -2.46
C ARG A 2 2.34 -20.63 -1.63
N GLU A 3 3.07 -19.65 -1.11
CA GLU A 3 4.17 -19.86 -0.16
C GLU A 3 3.74 -19.43 1.24
N THR A 4 4.33 -20.03 2.26
CA THR A 4 4.02 -19.74 3.66
C THR A 4 5.18 -19.00 4.29
N VAL A 5 4.87 -17.91 4.98
CA VAL A 5 5.84 -17.13 5.76
C VAL A 5 5.46 -17.25 7.23
N THR A 6 6.38 -17.74 8.06
CA THR A 6 6.22 -17.77 9.52
C THR A 6 6.86 -16.52 10.10
N ILE A 7 6.12 -15.77 10.91
CA ILE A 7 6.57 -14.53 11.53
C ILE A 7 6.40 -14.58 13.05
N SER A 8 7.34 -14.00 13.77
CA SER A 8 7.18 -13.74 15.21
C SER A 8 6.42 -12.43 15.41
N LEU A 9 5.40 -12.45 16.26
CA LEU A 9 4.62 -11.27 16.62
C LEU A 9 4.55 -11.14 18.14
N PRO A 10 4.70 -9.92 18.68
CA PRO A 10 4.39 -9.66 20.08
C PRO A 10 2.97 -10.15 20.41
N LYS A 11 2.79 -10.68 21.63
CA LYS A 11 1.51 -11.26 22.08
C LYS A 11 0.33 -10.31 21.89
N GLU A 12 0.53 -9.03 22.19
CA GLU A 12 -0.48 -7.98 22.03
C GLU A 12 -0.83 -7.73 20.56
N MET A 13 0.17 -7.70 19.68
CA MET A 13 -0.03 -7.54 18.25
C MET A 13 -0.82 -8.70 17.65
N ARG A 14 -0.55 -9.94 18.09
CA ARG A 14 -1.34 -11.12 17.67
C ARG A 14 -2.81 -11.00 18.11
N ARG A 15 -3.07 -10.47 19.30
CA ARG A 15 -4.43 -10.21 19.79
C ARG A 15 -5.13 -9.13 18.95
N GLN A 16 -4.43 -8.04 18.63
CA GLN A 16 -4.95 -6.98 17.76
C GLN A 16 -5.27 -7.50 16.35
N LEU A 17 -4.37 -8.30 15.75
CA LEU A 17 -4.60 -8.96 14.46
C LEU A 17 -5.86 -9.83 14.50
N THR A 18 -6.04 -10.61 15.56
CA THR A 18 -7.21 -11.49 15.72
C THR A 18 -8.50 -10.66 15.75
N LYS A 19 -8.52 -9.56 16.51
CA LYS A 19 -9.68 -8.66 16.61
C LYS A 19 -9.96 -7.97 15.27
N ALA A 20 -8.94 -7.45 14.61
CA ALA A 20 -9.06 -6.75 13.34
C ALA A 20 -9.58 -7.67 12.24
N ALA A 21 -9.03 -8.87 12.09
CA ALA A 21 -9.50 -9.86 11.11
C ALA A 21 -10.98 -10.25 11.37
N LYS A 22 -11.36 -10.44 12.64
CA LYS A 22 -12.77 -10.72 13.00
C LYS A 22 -13.70 -9.56 12.64
N ALA A 23 -13.29 -8.32 12.92
CA ALA A 23 -14.07 -7.13 12.59
C ALA A 23 -14.22 -6.93 11.07
N ASP A 24 -13.19 -7.28 10.31
CA ASP A 24 -13.17 -7.24 8.83
C ASP A 24 -13.91 -8.42 8.18
N GLY A 25 -14.40 -9.40 8.97
CA GLY A 25 -15.03 -10.61 8.46
C GLY A 25 -14.07 -11.52 7.68
N THR A 26 -12.76 -11.43 7.94
CA THR A 26 -11.71 -12.18 7.23
C THR A 26 -10.92 -13.11 8.15
N THR A 27 -10.18 -14.05 7.56
CA THR A 27 -9.20 -14.84 8.30
C THR A 27 -7.96 -14.00 8.61
N GLN A 28 -7.19 -14.35 9.65
CA GLN A 28 -5.94 -13.65 9.97
C GLN A 28 -4.96 -13.66 8.79
N SER A 29 -4.85 -14.79 8.08
CA SER A 29 -3.97 -14.91 6.92
C SER A 29 -4.40 -14.01 5.76
N GLU A 30 -5.71 -13.87 5.52
CA GLU A 30 -6.22 -12.97 4.48
C GLU A 30 -6.02 -11.51 4.88
N PHE A 31 -6.30 -11.15 6.13
CA PHE A 31 -6.04 -9.82 6.66
C PHE A 31 -4.56 -9.43 6.51
N VAL A 32 -3.64 -10.30 6.92
CA VAL A 32 -2.19 -10.07 6.78
C VAL A 32 -1.79 -9.97 5.31
N ARG A 33 -2.31 -10.83 4.44
CA ARG A 33 -2.03 -10.78 2.99
C ARG A 33 -2.45 -9.43 2.39
N ARG A 34 -3.64 -8.94 2.73
CA ARG A 34 -4.12 -7.62 2.30
C ARG A 34 -3.22 -6.51 2.83
N ALA A 35 -2.88 -6.54 4.12
CA ALA A 35 -1.99 -5.55 4.74
C ALA A 35 -0.61 -5.51 4.06
N VAL A 36 0.00 -6.67 3.80
CA VAL A 36 1.27 -6.78 3.07
C VAL A 36 1.15 -6.22 1.66
N LYS A 37 0.11 -6.60 0.91
CA LYS A 37 -0.15 -6.08 -0.44
C LYS A 37 -0.28 -4.55 -0.44
N THR A 38 -1.05 -3.99 0.49
CA THR A 38 -1.21 -2.54 0.64
C THR A 38 0.11 -1.85 0.97
N GLN A 39 0.92 -2.42 1.86
CA GLN A 39 2.22 -1.84 2.22
C GLN A 39 3.22 -1.86 1.06
N LEU A 40 3.26 -2.96 0.30
CA LEU A 40 4.09 -3.06 -0.90
C LEU A 40 3.66 -2.02 -1.95
N PHE A 41 2.35 -1.88 -2.19
CA PHE A 41 1.83 -0.87 -3.10
C PHE A 41 2.19 0.55 -2.66
N ARG A 42 1.99 0.90 -1.38
CA ARG A 42 2.38 2.22 -0.84
C ARG A 42 3.86 2.50 -1.01
N SER A 43 4.70 1.48 -0.85
CA SER A 43 6.15 1.62 -1.00
C SER A 43 6.54 1.83 -2.46
N ALA A 44 5.94 1.08 -3.38
CA ALA A 44 6.12 1.27 -4.82
C ALA A 44 5.62 2.66 -5.27
N LEU A 45 4.46 3.11 -4.79
CA LEU A 45 3.92 4.43 -5.12
C LEU A 45 4.83 5.56 -4.64
N ARG A 46 5.38 5.47 -3.43
CA ARG A 46 6.35 6.46 -2.93
C ARG A 46 7.61 6.50 -3.79
N ALA A 47 8.14 5.33 -4.16
CA ALA A 47 9.30 5.24 -5.03
C ALA A 47 9.03 5.87 -6.41
N ALA A 48 7.87 5.57 -7.00
CA ALA A 48 7.44 6.18 -8.26
C ALA A 48 7.30 7.69 -8.13
N TYR A 49 6.73 8.19 -7.04
CA TYR A 49 6.57 9.64 -6.82
C TYR A 49 7.92 10.38 -6.80
N VAL A 50 8.93 9.81 -6.13
CA VAL A 50 10.28 10.38 -6.09
C VAL A 50 10.91 10.49 -7.49
N ASP A 51 10.68 9.51 -8.36
CA ASP A 51 11.21 9.51 -9.73
C ASP A 51 10.40 10.37 -10.71
N LEU A 52 9.07 10.33 -10.61
CA LEU A 52 8.17 10.92 -11.60
C LEU A 52 7.89 12.40 -11.36
N VAL A 53 7.88 12.87 -10.11
CA VAL A 53 7.59 14.29 -9.80
C VAL A 53 8.60 15.24 -10.43
N PRO A 54 9.93 15.01 -10.36
CA PRO A 54 10.89 15.86 -11.05
C PRO A 54 10.66 15.93 -12.56
N LYS A 55 10.30 14.80 -13.19
CA LYS A 55 10.00 14.72 -14.63
C LYS A 55 8.72 15.51 -14.97
N ALA A 56 7.66 15.35 -14.16
CA ALA A 56 6.42 16.09 -14.32
C ALA A 56 6.65 17.61 -14.20
N ARG A 57 7.43 18.05 -13.21
CA ARG A 57 7.78 19.47 -13.04
C ARG A 57 8.60 20.03 -14.20
N ALA A 58 9.52 19.25 -14.76
CA ALA A 58 10.26 19.63 -15.96
C ALA A 58 9.36 19.80 -17.19
N LEU A 59 8.20 19.12 -17.20
CA LEU A 59 7.14 19.28 -18.21
C LEU A 59 6.12 20.37 -17.85
N GLY A 60 6.32 21.11 -16.77
CA GLY A 60 5.41 22.17 -16.34
C GLY A 60 4.17 21.69 -15.58
N ILE A 61 4.11 20.42 -15.17
CA ILE A 61 2.98 19.82 -14.46
C ILE A 61 3.24 19.85 -12.95
N TYR A 62 2.44 20.61 -12.20
CA TYR A 62 2.57 20.77 -10.75
C TYR A 62 1.32 20.35 -9.99
N THR A 63 0.18 20.43 -10.64
CA THR A 63 -1.15 20.16 -10.07
C THR A 63 -1.92 19.19 -10.95
N ASP A 64 -2.98 18.61 -10.38
CA ASP A 64 -3.90 17.76 -11.14
C ASP A 64 -4.60 18.55 -12.26
N GLU A 65 -4.83 19.85 -12.07
CA GLU A 65 -5.37 20.75 -13.09
C GLU A 65 -4.45 20.86 -14.31
N ASP A 66 -3.13 20.90 -14.10
CA ASP A 66 -2.16 20.91 -15.21
C ASP A 66 -2.18 19.58 -15.98
N VAL A 67 -2.50 18.46 -15.30
CA VAL A 67 -2.70 17.17 -15.96
C VAL A 67 -3.97 17.22 -16.82
N PHE A 68 -5.09 17.67 -16.25
CA PHE A 68 -6.38 17.70 -16.97
C PHE A 68 -6.31 18.56 -18.24
N LYS A 69 -5.69 19.75 -18.18
CA LYS A 69 -5.48 20.60 -19.36
C LYS A 69 -4.69 19.94 -20.50
N ASN A 70 -3.86 18.95 -20.19
CA ASN A 70 -3.03 18.26 -21.19
C ASN A 70 -3.70 17.02 -21.78
N VAL A 71 -4.74 16.46 -21.14
CA VAL A 71 -5.36 15.19 -21.54
C VAL A 71 -6.85 15.28 -21.83
N SER A 72 -7.47 16.44 -21.61
CA SER A 72 -8.89 16.76 -21.88
C SER A 72 -8.98 17.97 -22.80
#